data_AF-A0A915LDP1-F1
#
_entry.id   AF-A0A915LDP1-F1
#
_cell.length_a   1.000
_cell.length_b   1.000
_cell.length_c   1.000
_cell.angle_alpha   90.00
_cell.angle_beta   90.00
_cell.angle_gamma   90.00
#
_symmetry.space_group_name_H-M   'P 1'
#
loop_
_entity.id
_entity.type
_entity.pdbx_description
1 polymer ?
#
loop_
_entity_poly.entity_id
_entity_poly.type
_entity_poly.pdbx_seq_one_letter_code
_entity_poly.pdbx_strand_id
1 'polypeptide(L)'
;MATTNFNVETLLPAIIAIAYYAFVFFFAEITRKFVGLIFKKSSLIYVLLIELIGTAQMCTCVYENTVIVKHYGPIGFFFAVSMLLLSGNLLNRGAFVTPLPVIEQFFTGRMSSEKFLALIFAQSVGGYSAFRLANSLWYYSLSYSIDHLQLFERLPCAINYKVPFNYVFINELFCAFLLRFSIQRMPLFVKTRLIPFIISGFLTFSLIYIGIPGLNPVVASSRLMGCPGLDLQWFMSTPEGFSSLSAFIDDFCLFYGFNPSERARSFGYFSLYEFLKSDYMKGRVCFKINFNGELFLFPLADDNTRQIFNQILISYDERIQRNKR
;
A
#
# COMPACT_ATOMS: atom_id res chain seq x y z
N MET A 1 -3.46 29.49 37.92
CA MET A 1 -4.20 28.23 37.68
C MET A 1 -4.83 28.37 36.30
N ALA A 2 -4.13 27.94 35.25
CA ALA A 2 -4.67 27.97 33.89
C ALA A 2 -5.63 26.80 33.76
N THR A 3 -6.92 27.05 33.90
CA THR A 3 -7.97 26.10 33.56
C THR A 3 -7.88 25.83 32.06
N THR A 4 -7.26 24.70 31.72
CA THR A 4 -7.24 24.14 30.38
C THR A 4 -8.68 23.81 29.98
N ASN A 5 -9.37 24.75 29.35
CA ASN A 5 -10.48 24.45 28.46
C ASN A 5 -9.86 23.68 27.27
N PHE A 6 -9.61 22.39 27.49
CA PHE A 6 -9.33 21.47 26.40
C PHE A 6 -10.63 21.41 25.59
N ASN A 7 -10.70 22.26 24.56
CA ASN A 7 -11.96 22.60 23.91
C ASN A 7 -12.64 21.33 23.39
N VAL A 8 -13.88 21.12 23.82
CA VAL A 8 -14.73 20.02 23.34
C VAL A 8 -14.81 20.01 21.81
N GLU A 9 -14.72 21.19 21.18
CA GLU A 9 -14.67 21.39 19.73
C GLU A 9 -13.46 20.74 19.05
N THR A 10 -12.28 20.73 19.68
CA THR A 10 -11.10 20.06 19.11
C THR A 10 -11.07 18.56 19.37
N LEU A 11 -11.87 18.04 20.31
CA LEU A 11 -11.93 16.61 20.62
C LEU A 11 -13.07 15.89 19.88
N LEU A 12 -14.17 16.61 19.61
CA LEU A 12 -15.37 16.04 19.01
C LEU A 12 -15.11 15.31 17.67
N PRO A 13 -14.35 15.87 16.70
CA PRO A 13 -14.06 15.16 15.44
C PRO A 13 -13.31 13.83 15.66
N ALA A 14 -12.36 13.78 16.60
CA ALA A 14 -11.67 12.54 16.95
C ALA A 14 -12.60 11.52 17.60
N ILE A 15 -13.49 11.93 18.51
CA ILE A 15 -14.47 11.02 19.12
C ILE A 15 -15.37 10.40 18.05
N ILE A 16 -15.87 11.22 17.13
CA ILE A 16 -16.74 10.76 16.04
C ILE A 16 -16.00 9.80 15.11
N ALA A 17 -14.78 10.15 14.71
CA ALA A 17 -13.96 9.27 13.86
C ALA A 17 -13.62 7.95 14.57
N ILE A 18 -13.28 7.99 15.86
CA ILE A 18 -13.03 6.77 16.66
C ILE A 18 -14.29 5.91 16.75
N ALA A 19 -15.46 6.52 16.99
CA ALA A 19 -16.74 5.81 17.01
C ALA A 19 -17.06 5.19 15.65
N TYR A 20 -16.81 5.92 14.56
CA TYR A 20 -16.93 5.43 13.19
C TYR A 20 -16.04 4.20 12.96
N TYR A 21 -14.75 4.27 13.30
CA TYR A 21 -13.83 3.14 13.17
C TYR A 21 -14.29 1.94 14.02
N ALA A 22 -14.64 2.17 15.28
CA ALA A 22 -15.09 1.13 16.18
C ALA A 22 -16.33 0.42 15.64
N PHE A 23 -17.30 1.18 15.11
CA PHE A 23 -18.49 0.64 14.48
C PHE A 23 -18.14 -0.26 13.28
N VAL A 24 -17.31 0.22 12.35
CA VAL A 24 -16.91 -0.54 11.16
C VAL A 24 -16.20 -1.85 11.55
N PHE A 25 -15.26 -1.80 12.50
CA PHE A 25 -14.56 -2.99 13.00
C PHE A 25 -15.50 -3.96 13.73
N PHE A 26 -16.44 -3.46 14.53
CA PHE A 26 -17.41 -4.28 15.25
C PHE A 26 -18.30 -5.07 14.29
N PHE A 27 -18.89 -4.40 13.30
CA PHE A 27 -19.74 -5.07 12.31
C PHE A 27 -18.96 -6.03 11.42
N ALA A 28 -17.73 -5.68 11.03
CA ALA A 28 -16.85 -6.59 10.30
C ALA A 28 -16.54 -7.84 11.12
N GLU A 29 -16.25 -7.72 12.41
CA GLU A 29 -15.97 -8.86 13.28
C GLU A 29 -17.20 -9.76 13.48
N ILE A 30 -18.40 -9.18 13.65
CA ILE A 30 -19.66 -9.94 13.67
C ILE A 30 -19.82 -10.72 12.37
N THR A 31 -19.65 -10.07 11.23
CA THR A 31 -19.80 -10.69 9.90
C THR A 31 -18.79 -11.82 9.71
N ARG A 32 -17.53 -11.62 10.11
CA ARG A 32 -16.50 -12.69 10.08
C ARG A 32 -16.86 -13.85 10.99
N LYS A 33 -17.45 -13.61 12.17
CA LYS A 33 -17.92 -14.70 13.05
C LYS A 33 -19.01 -15.51 12.37
N PHE A 34 -20.01 -14.87 11.77
CA PHE A 34 -21.04 -15.57 11.00
C PHE A 34 -20.47 -16.39 9.84
N VAL A 35 -19.54 -15.84 9.06
CA VAL A 35 -18.85 -16.58 7.99
C VAL A 35 -18.12 -17.80 8.53
N GLY A 36 -17.46 -17.67 9.69
CA GLY A 36 -16.77 -18.78 10.35
C GLY A 36 -17.68 -19.85 10.95
N LEU A 37 -18.95 -19.54 11.22
CA LEU A 37 -19.96 -20.52 11.64
C LEU A 37 -20.53 -21.30 10.46
N ILE A 38 -20.65 -20.67 9.29
CA ILE A 38 -21.28 -21.27 8.11
C ILE A 38 -20.27 -22.02 7.23
N PHE A 39 -19.07 -21.48 7.04
CA PHE A 39 -18.09 -22.00 6.08
C PHE A 39 -16.84 -22.57 6.76
N LYS A 40 -16.31 -23.67 6.20
CA LYS A 40 -15.05 -24.25 6.65
C LYS A 40 -13.88 -23.31 6.34
N LYS A 41 -12.96 -23.14 7.30
CA LYS A 41 -11.79 -22.23 7.19
C LYS A 41 -10.86 -22.53 6.00
N SER A 42 -10.83 -23.78 5.52
CA SER A 42 -10.04 -24.20 4.36
C SER A 42 -10.74 -23.97 3.02
N SER A 43 -12.03 -23.65 3.02
CA SER A 43 -12.80 -23.47 1.79
C SER A 43 -12.42 -22.17 1.07
N LEU A 44 -12.45 -22.20 -0.26
CA LEU A 44 -12.23 -21.02 -1.10
C LEU A 44 -13.23 -19.91 -0.78
N ILE A 45 -14.50 -20.27 -0.53
CA ILE A 45 -15.57 -19.34 -0.18
C ILE A 45 -15.26 -18.62 1.14
N TYR A 46 -14.77 -19.34 2.16
CA TYR A 46 -14.35 -18.71 3.40
C TYR A 46 -13.23 -17.68 3.17
N VAL A 47 -12.19 -18.06 2.41
CA VAL A 47 -11.08 -17.16 2.10
C VAL A 47 -11.56 -15.91 1.34
N LEU A 48 -12.42 -16.10 0.34
CA LEU A 48 -13.02 -15.02 -0.45
C LEU A 48 -13.81 -14.05 0.45
N LEU A 49 -14.69 -14.57 1.30
CA LEU A 49 -15.52 -13.73 2.17
C LEU A 49 -14.71 -12.99 3.24
N ILE A 50 -13.70 -13.64 3.83
CA ILE A 50 -12.80 -12.98 4.80
C ILE A 50 -12.01 -11.86 4.13
N GLU A 51 -11.54 -12.06 2.90
CA GLU A 51 -10.84 -11.04 2.12
C GLU A 51 -11.76 -9.88 1.77
N LEU A 52 -12.99 -10.16 1.34
CA LEU A 52 -14.00 -9.16 1.01
C LEU A 52 -14.33 -8.29 2.22
N ILE A 53 -14.60 -8.91 3.37
CA ILE A 53 -14.93 -8.20 4.62
C ILE A 53 -13.73 -7.37 5.09
N GLY A 54 -12.52 -7.94 5.07
CA GLY A 54 -11.29 -7.22 5.42
C GLY A 54 -11.06 -6.00 4.53
N THR A 55 -11.26 -6.16 3.23
CA THR A 55 -11.08 -5.08 2.25
C THR A 55 -12.12 -3.99 2.41
N ALA A 56 -13.41 -4.35 2.51
CA ALA A 56 -14.48 -3.40 2.74
C ALA A 56 -14.25 -2.62 4.05
N GLN A 57 -13.94 -3.32 5.15
CA GLN A 57 -13.66 -2.70 6.46
C GLN A 57 -12.54 -1.64 6.37
N MET A 58 -11.39 -2.01 5.82
CA MET A 58 -10.24 -1.10 5.77
C MET A 58 -10.50 0.07 4.81
N CYS A 59 -11.10 -0.17 3.64
CA CYS A 59 -11.41 0.90 2.70
C CYS A 59 -12.48 1.85 3.24
N THR A 60 -13.51 1.35 3.94
CA THR A 60 -14.53 2.18 4.59
C THR A 60 -13.93 3.07 5.68
N CYS A 61 -12.96 2.57 6.45
CA CYS A 61 -12.23 3.40 7.43
C CYS A 61 -11.40 4.49 6.74
N VAL A 62 -10.86 4.24 5.55
CA VAL A 62 -10.01 5.22 4.86
C VAL A 62 -10.76 6.51 4.49
N TYR A 63 -12.08 6.47 4.33
CA TYR A 63 -12.90 7.65 4.05
C TYR A 63 -12.92 8.65 5.22
N GLU A 64 -12.98 8.14 6.44
CA GLU A 64 -13.03 8.93 7.67
C GLU A 64 -11.68 9.63 7.97
N ASN A 65 -10.58 9.14 7.38
CA ASN A 65 -9.29 9.82 7.46
C ASN A 65 -9.34 11.25 6.91
N THR A 66 -10.30 11.59 6.03
CA THR A 66 -10.50 12.96 5.55
C THR A 66 -10.86 13.91 6.71
N VAL A 67 -11.71 13.47 7.63
CA VAL A 67 -12.09 14.22 8.85
C VAL A 67 -10.85 14.40 9.73
N ILE A 68 -10.06 13.33 9.92
CA ILE A 68 -8.84 13.39 10.71
C ILE A 68 -7.82 14.38 10.11
N VAL A 69 -7.59 14.33 8.80
CA VAL A 69 -6.65 15.24 8.12
C VAL A 69 -7.12 16.68 8.23
N LYS A 70 -8.43 16.94 8.10
CA LYS A 70 -9.01 18.29 8.18
C LYS A 70 -8.76 18.95 9.54
N HIS A 71 -8.86 18.20 10.65
CA HIS A 71 -8.77 18.76 12.01
C HIS A 71 -7.41 18.56 12.69
N TYR A 72 -6.69 17.48 12.38
CA TYR A 72 -5.45 17.10 13.07
C TYR A 72 -4.24 17.01 12.12
N GLY A 73 -4.43 17.29 10.84
CA GLY A 73 -3.37 17.33 9.83
C GLY A 73 -2.65 16.00 9.62
N PRO A 74 -1.44 16.04 9.03
CA PRO A 74 -0.66 14.84 8.72
C PRO A 74 -0.26 14.02 9.95
N ILE A 75 -0.04 14.66 11.11
CA ILE A 75 0.32 13.97 12.35
C ILE A 75 -0.87 13.14 12.85
N GLY A 76 -2.07 13.71 12.86
CA GLY A 76 -3.29 12.96 13.20
C GLY A 76 -3.53 11.80 12.24
N PHE A 77 -3.32 12.03 10.93
CA PHE A 77 -3.40 10.98 9.92
C PHE A 77 -2.42 9.84 10.18
N PHE A 78 -1.16 10.14 10.50
CA PHE A 78 -0.15 9.14 10.85
C PHE A 78 -0.63 8.24 12.00
N PHE A 79 -1.11 8.83 13.11
CA PHE A 79 -1.57 8.05 14.26
C PHE A 79 -2.85 7.26 13.97
N ALA A 80 -3.83 7.88 13.31
CA ALA A 80 -5.08 7.20 12.95
C ALA A 80 -4.81 5.99 12.05
N VAL A 81 -4.03 6.15 10.98
CA VAL A 81 -3.69 5.07 10.06
C VAL A 81 -2.84 3.99 10.74
N SER A 82 -1.89 4.37 11.61
CA SER A 82 -1.11 3.40 12.38
C SER A 82 -2.00 2.51 13.24
N MET A 83 -2.97 3.11 13.95
CA MET A 83 -3.90 2.36 14.80
C MET A 83 -4.87 1.50 13.99
N LEU A 84 -5.35 1.99 12.85
CA LEU A 84 -6.18 1.21 11.93
C LEU A 84 -5.44 0.00 11.38
N LEU A 85 -4.19 0.16 10.94
CA LEU A 85 -3.37 -0.92 10.41
C LEU A 85 -2.99 -1.92 11.50
N LEU A 86 -2.70 -1.45 12.72
CA LEU A 86 -2.44 -2.32 13.86
C LEU A 86 -3.70 -3.15 14.21
N SER A 87 -4.86 -2.50 14.31
CA SER A 87 -6.14 -3.15 14.58
C SER A 87 -6.52 -4.13 13.46
N GLY A 88 -6.29 -3.75 12.20
CA GLY A 88 -6.46 -4.61 11.04
C GLY A 88 -5.58 -5.85 11.11
N ASN A 89 -4.29 -5.70 11.45
CA ASN A 89 -3.39 -6.84 11.63
C ASN A 89 -3.86 -7.82 12.71
N LEU A 90 -4.49 -7.32 13.78
CA LEU A 90 -5.02 -8.14 14.88
C LEU A 90 -6.36 -8.81 14.53
N LEU A 91 -7.22 -8.14 13.77
CA LEU A 91 -8.64 -8.54 13.60
C LEU A 91 -8.99 -9.10 12.21
N ASN A 92 -8.17 -8.85 11.17
CA ASN A 92 -8.51 -9.23 9.79
C ASN A 92 -8.33 -10.72 9.47
N ARG A 93 -7.97 -11.57 10.46
CA ARG A 93 -7.83 -13.03 10.33
C ARG A 93 -7.00 -13.50 9.12
N GLY A 94 -6.00 -12.70 8.74
CA GLY A 94 -5.10 -12.99 7.62
C GLY A 94 -5.59 -12.53 6.24
N ALA A 95 -6.63 -11.70 6.15
CA ALA A 95 -6.96 -11.02 4.89
C ALA A 95 -5.80 -10.12 4.42
N PHE A 96 -5.53 -10.09 3.12
CA PHE A 96 -4.45 -9.30 2.53
C PHE A 96 -4.82 -7.81 2.44
N VAL A 97 -6.06 -7.50 2.04
CA VAL A 97 -6.60 -6.13 1.89
C VAL A 97 -5.84 -5.28 0.84
N THR A 98 -4.99 -5.93 0.05
CA THR A 98 -4.21 -5.33 -1.02
C THR A 98 -3.88 -6.41 -2.05
N PRO A 99 -3.91 -6.08 -3.36
CA PRO A 99 -3.63 -7.07 -4.39
C PRO A 99 -2.14 -7.33 -4.53
N LEU A 100 -1.27 -6.45 -4.00
CA LEU A 100 0.17 -6.54 -4.24
C LEU A 100 0.79 -7.86 -3.73
N PRO A 101 0.55 -8.31 -2.47
CA PRO A 101 1.05 -9.61 -2.02
C PRO A 101 0.38 -10.80 -2.72
N VAL A 102 -0.86 -10.63 -3.20
CA VAL A 102 -1.62 -11.67 -3.90
C VAL A 102 -1.02 -11.92 -5.28
N ILE A 103 -0.72 -10.85 -6.01
CA ILE A 103 -0.02 -10.87 -7.30
C ILE A 103 1.38 -11.46 -7.15
N GLU A 104 2.13 -11.00 -6.15
CA GLU A 104 3.47 -11.52 -5.85
C GLU A 104 3.44 -13.04 -5.60
N GLN A 105 2.48 -13.53 -4.81
CA GLN A 105 2.33 -14.96 -4.53
C GLN A 105 1.91 -15.77 -5.75
N PHE A 106 1.11 -15.20 -6.65
CA PHE A 106 0.73 -15.85 -7.90
C PHE A 106 1.93 -15.99 -8.85
N PHE A 107 2.67 -14.91 -9.11
CA PHE A 107 3.85 -14.95 -9.99
C PHE A 107 5.01 -15.79 -9.43
N THR A 108 5.14 -15.88 -8.10
CA THR A 108 6.14 -16.76 -7.46
C THR A 108 5.71 -18.23 -7.38
N GLY A 109 4.55 -18.59 -7.94
CA GLY A 109 4.04 -19.97 -7.94
C GLY A 109 3.57 -20.46 -6.57
N ARG A 110 3.38 -19.56 -5.59
CA ARG A 110 2.94 -19.87 -4.22
C ARG A 110 1.43 -19.87 -4.06
N MET A 111 0.68 -19.48 -5.09
CA MET A 111 -0.78 -19.38 -5.07
C MET A 111 -1.38 -19.97 -6.36
N SER A 112 -2.42 -20.78 -6.21
CA SER A 112 -3.22 -21.32 -7.32
C SER A 112 -4.03 -20.23 -8.03
N SER A 113 -4.27 -20.38 -9.33
CA SER A 113 -5.08 -19.44 -10.13
C SER A 113 -6.49 -19.21 -9.58
N GLU A 114 -7.16 -20.25 -9.10
CA GLU A 114 -8.51 -20.14 -8.51
C GLU A 114 -8.53 -19.21 -7.30
N LYS A 115 -7.60 -19.42 -6.37
CA LYS A 115 -7.43 -18.58 -5.17
C LYS A 115 -7.03 -17.15 -5.52
N PHE A 116 -6.15 -16.98 -6.52
CA PHE A 116 -5.76 -15.67 -7.01
C PHE A 116 -6.98 -14.88 -7.53
N LEU A 117 -7.76 -15.46 -8.44
CA LEU A 117 -8.96 -14.82 -8.99
C LEU A 117 -10.00 -14.51 -7.90
N ALA A 118 -10.21 -15.45 -6.97
CA ALA A 118 -11.14 -15.24 -5.86
C ALA A 118 -10.74 -14.07 -4.95
N LEU A 119 -9.45 -13.92 -4.65
CA LEU A 119 -8.94 -12.83 -3.81
C LEU A 119 -9.01 -11.48 -4.53
N ILE A 120 -8.63 -11.41 -5.81
CA ILE A 120 -8.74 -10.17 -6.60
C ILE A 120 -10.21 -9.76 -6.71
N PHE A 121 -11.10 -10.70 -7.00
CA PHE A 121 -12.55 -10.44 -7.03
C PHE A 121 -13.07 -9.93 -5.68
N ALA A 122 -12.70 -10.59 -4.58
CA ALA A 122 -13.10 -10.19 -3.23
C ALA A 122 -12.62 -8.77 -2.89
N GLN A 123 -11.39 -8.43 -3.26
CA GLN A 123 -10.82 -7.11 -3.04
C GLN A 123 -11.51 -6.03 -3.88
N SER A 124 -11.78 -6.30 -5.15
CA SER A 124 -12.50 -5.38 -6.03
C SER A 124 -13.92 -5.10 -5.52
N VAL A 125 -14.68 -6.15 -5.16
CA VAL A 125 -16.03 -6.00 -4.61
C VAL A 125 -15.99 -5.30 -3.25
N GLY A 126 -15.04 -5.66 -2.38
CA GLY A 126 -14.86 -5.02 -1.08
C GLY A 126 -14.56 -3.53 -1.21
N GLY A 127 -13.60 -3.16 -2.07
CA GLY A 127 -13.25 -1.77 -2.36
C GLY A 127 -14.41 -0.98 -2.98
N TYR A 128 -15.16 -1.60 -3.91
CA TYR A 128 -16.36 -1.00 -4.50
C TYR A 128 -17.45 -0.71 -3.46
N SER A 129 -17.73 -1.68 -2.58
CA SER A 129 -18.75 -1.54 -1.54
C SER A 129 -18.41 -0.49 -0.48
N ALA A 130 -17.11 -0.19 -0.31
CA ALA A 130 -16.60 0.64 0.78
C ALA A 130 -17.18 2.05 0.79
N PHE A 131 -17.33 2.68 -0.39
CA PHE A 131 -17.93 4.00 -0.51
C PHE A 131 -19.38 4.01 -0.05
N ARG A 132 -20.16 3.00 -0.48
CA ARG A 132 -21.59 2.90 -0.11
C ARG A 132 -21.77 2.72 1.39
N LEU A 133 -20.89 1.92 2.01
CA LEU A 133 -20.85 1.76 3.46
C LEU A 133 -20.50 3.09 4.15
N ALA A 134 -19.44 3.78 3.70
CA ALA A 134 -19.04 5.07 4.26
C ALA A 134 -20.15 6.13 4.15
N ASN A 135 -20.75 6.24 2.96
CA ASN A 135 -21.84 7.17 2.70
C ASN A 135 -23.08 6.88 3.56
N SER A 136 -23.39 5.60 3.80
CA SER A 136 -24.47 5.20 4.70
C SER A 136 -24.16 5.59 6.15
N LEU A 137 -22.93 5.38 6.60
CA LEU A 137 -22.51 5.77 7.95
C LEU A 137 -22.57 7.28 8.16
N TRP A 138 -22.12 8.06 7.18
CA TRP A 138 -22.24 9.52 7.21
C TRP A 138 -23.70 9.97 7.27
N TYR A 139 -24.58 9.36 6.49
CA TYR A 139 -26.02 9.64 6.53
C TYR A 139 -26.63 9.42 7.93
N TYR A 140 -26.26 8.33 8.61
CA TYR A 140 -26.78 8.07 9.97
C TYR A 140 -26.13 8.95 11.05
N SER A 141 -25.11 9.72 10.71
CA SER A 141 -24.37 10.55 11.66
C SER A 141 -24.37 12.04 11.32
N LEU A 142 -25.25 12.47 10.42
CA LEU A 142 -25.43 13.88 10.01
C LEU A 142 -25.74 14.80 11.20
N SER A 143 -26.54 14.34 12.15
CA SER A 143 -26.92 15.12 13.34
C SER A 143 -25.77 15.32 14.33
N TYR A 144 -24.70 14.53 14.20
CA TYR A 144 -23.58 14.52 15.16
C TYR A 144 -22.32 15.18 14.58
N SER A 145 -22.18 15.26 13.25
CA SER A 145 -20.98 15.76 12.58
C SER A 145 -21.31 16.64 11.38
N ILE A 146 -20.91 17.92 11.46
CA ILE A 146 -20.97 18.85 10.32
C ILE A 146 -20.09 18.33 9.18
N ASP A 147 -18.97 17.66 9.48
CA ASP A 147 -18.11 17.08 8.46
C ASP A 147 -18.81 15.94 7.71
N HIS A 148 -19.60 15.10 8.39
CA HIS A 148 -20.36 14.04 7.73
C HIS A 148 -21.47 14.61 6.86
N LEU A 149 -22.10 15.71 7.28
CA LEU A 149 -23.03 16.45 6.44
C LEU A 149 -22.34 16.94 5.16
N GLN A 150 -21.18 17.57 5.29
CA GLN A 150 -20.41 18.04 4.14
C GLN A 150 -19.95 16.91 3.22
N LEU A 151 -19.49 15.79 3.78
CA LEU A 151 -19.04 14.62 3.00
C LEU A 151 -20.19 13.88 2.31
N PHE A 152 -21.38 13.89 2.92
CA PHE A 152 -22.59 13.31 2.33
C PHE A 152 -23.15 14.18 1.20
N GLU A 153 -23.22 15.50 1.40
CA GLU A 153 -23.73 16.44 0.39
C GLU A 153 -22.73 16.67 -0.75
N ARG A 154 -21.44 16.75 -0.43
CA ARG A 154 -20.35 16.91 -1.40
C ARG A 154 -19.60 15.60 -1.49
N LEU A 155 -20.02 14.78 -2.46
CA LEU A 155 -19.32 13.56 -2.85
C LEU A 155 -17.80 13.84 -2.93
N PRO A 156 -16.97 13.18 -2.10
CA PRO A 156 -15.54 13.39 -2.09
C PRO A 156 -14.95 12.65 -3.29
N CYS A 157 -15.17 13.21 -4.49
CA CYS A 157 -14.41 12.81 -5.66
C CYS A 157 -12.99 13.36 -5.49
N ALA A 158 -12.18 12.60 -4.77
CA ALA A 158 -10.94 13.07 -4.21
C ALA A 158 -9.79 12.22 -4.74
N ILE A 159 -9.42 12.48 -5.99
CA ILE A 159 -8.01 12.44 -6.37
C ILE A 159 -7.62 13.89 -6.64
N ASN A 160 -7.08 14.54 -5.62
CA ASN A 160 -6.49 15.87 -5.74
C ASN A 160 -4.99 15.75 -5.50
N TYR A 161 -4.23 15.77 -6.59
CA TYR A 161 -2.78 15.79 -6.55
C TYR A 161 -2.28 17.22 -6.40
N LYS A 162 -1.34 17.42 -5.48
CA LYS A 162 -0.65 18.72 -5.30
C LYS A 162 0.43 18.94 -6.35
N VAL A 163 0.81 17.88 -7.06
CA VAL A 163 1.91 17.83 -8.03
C VAL A 163 1.42 17.22 -9.35
N PRO A 164 2.11 17.48 -10.46
CA PRO A 164 1.80 16.84 -11.74
C PRO A 164 1.94 15.31 -11.67
N PHE A 165 1.17 14.61 -12.52
CA PHE A 165 1.02 13.15 -12.48
C PHE A 165 2.34 12.37 -12.58
N ASN A 166 3.33 12.85 -13.34
CA ASN A 166 4.64 12.21 -13.44
C ASN A 166 5.35 12.10 -12.08
N TYR A 167 5.21 13.10 -11.20
CA TYR A 167 5.76 13.04 -9.85
C TYR A 167 4.98 12.09 -8.94
N VAL A 168 3.65 11.99 -9.13
CA VAL A 168 2.80 11.00 -8.44
C VAL A 168 3.30 9.60 -8.78
N PHE A 169 3.47 9.31 -10.07
CA PHE A 169 3.94 8.03 -10.57
C PHE A 169 5.32 7.65 -9.99
N ILE A 170 6.30 8.55 -10.07
CA ILE A 170 7.64 8.32 -9.52
C ILE A 170 7.58 8.08 -8.00
N ASN A 171 6.77 8.85 -7.27
CA ASN A 171 6.62 8.68 -5.84
C ASN A 171 6.00 7.32 -5.48
N GLU A 172 4.98 6.87 -6.20
CA GLU A 172 4.35 5.58 -5.94
C GLU A 172 5.32 4.42 -6.19
N LEU A 173 6.06 4.45 -7.29
CA LEU A 173 7.09 3.46 -7.59
C LEU A 173 8.18 3.43 -6.50
N PHE A 174 8.72 4.61 -6.16
CA PHE A 174 9.81 4.73 -5.20
C PHE A 174 9.37 4.34 -3.77
N CYS A 175 8.23 4.84 -3.31
CA CYS A 175 7.70 4.51 -1.99
C CYS A 175 7.29 3.04 -1.88
N ALA A 176 6.67 2.46 -2.92
CA ALA A 176 6.34 1.04 -2.93
C ALA A 176 7.61 0.17 -2.86
N PHE A 177 8.65 0.52 -3.63
CA PHE A 177 9.95 -0.15 -3.57
C PHE A 177 10.58 -0.06 -2.18
N LEU A 178 10.69 1.16 -1.62
CA LEU A 178 11.27 1.37 -0.29
C LEU A 178 10.48 0.67 0.81
N LEU A 179 9.15 0.68 0.73
CA LEU A 179 8.29 -0.02 1.67
C LEU A 179 8.57 -1.52 1.63
N ARG A 180 8.63 -2.12 0.44
CA ARG A 180 8.92 -3.54 0.26
C ARG A 180 10.32 -3.91 0.72
N PHE A 181 11.30 -3.11 0.35
CA PHE A 181 12.68 -3.28 0.80
C PHE A 181 12.78 -3.26 2.33
N SER A 182 12.13 -2.30 2.97
CA SER A 182 12.09 -2.18 4.43
C SER A 182 11.46 -3.41 5.09
N ILE A 183 10.29 -3.84 4.59
CA ILE A 183 9.54 -5.01 5.09
C ILE A 183 10.33 -6.32 4.95
N GLN A 184 11.12 -6.46 3.88
CA GLN A 184 11.94 -7.67 3.65
C GLN A 184 13.19 -7.71 4.54
N ARG A 185 13.77 -6.56 4.90
CA ARG A 185 14.97 -6.50 5.75
C ARG A 185 14.67 -6.57 7.25
N MET A 186 13.41 -6.40 7.65
CA MET A 186 13.03 -6.46 9.06
C MET A 186 13.01 -7.89 9.61
N PRO A 187 13.52 -8.11 10.83
CA PRO A 187 13.45 -9.41 11.48
C PRO A 187 12.01 -9.76 11.88
N LEU A 188 11.68 -11.05 11.84
CA LEU A 188 10.31 -11.55 11.96
C LEU A 188 9.60 -11.11 13.26
N PHE A 189 10.34 -11.02 14.37
CA PHE A 189 9.80 -10.68 15.69
C PHE A 189 9.32 -9.22 15.81
N VAL A 190 9.87 -8.32 15.02
CA VAL A 190 9.52 -6.88 15.02
C VAL A 190 8.49 -6.57 13.93
N LYS A 191 8.49 -7.36 12.87
CA LYS A 191 7.79 -7.13 11.62
C LYS A 191 6.31 -6.79 11.83
N THR A 192 5.56 -7.60 12.58
CA THR A 192 4.12 -7.41 12.78
C THR A 192 3.77 -6.11 13.51
N ARG A 193 4.67 -5.61 14.37
CA ARG A 193 4.44 -4.39 15.16
C ARG A 193 4.89 -3.12 14.44
N LEU A 194 6.00 -3.16 13.70
CA LEU A 194 6.54 -1.98 13.02
C LEU A 194 5.94 -1.71 11.63
N ILE A 195 5.43 -2.75 10.94
CA ILE A 195 4.82 -2.58 9.61
C ILE A 195 3.74 -1.48 9.59
N PRO A 196 2.77 -1.45 10.53
CA PRO A 196 1.76 -0.38 10.58
C PRO A 196 2.34 1.04 10.59
N PHE A 197 3.38 1.27 11.40
CA PHE A 197 4.02 2.58 11.55
C PHE A 197 4.85 2.97 10.33
N ILE A 198 5.47 1.99 9.67
CA ILE A 198 6.26 2.25 8.47
C ILE A 198 5.32 2.58 7.30
N ILE A 199 4.27 1.77 7.10
CA ILE A 199 3.25 2.04 6.08
C ILE A 199 2.60 3.40 6.33
N SER A 200 2.18 3.71 7.57
CA SER A 200 1.59 5.00 7.89
C SER A 200 2.57 6.16 7.67
N GLY A 201 3.86 5.97 7.94
CA GLY A 201 4.92 6.94 7.64
C GLY A 201 5.00 7.26 6.15
N PHE A 202 5.08 6.24 5.29
CA PHE A 202 5.10 6.43 3.82
C PHE A 202 3.81 7.06 3.28
N LEU A 203 2.65 6.66 3.82
CA LEU A 203 1.36 7.26 3.46
C LEU A 203 1.28 8.73 3.90
N THR A 204 1.80 9.06 5.08
CA THR A 204 1.82 10.44 5.61
C THR A 204 2.78 11.32 4.82
N PHE A 205 3.96 10.79 4.47
CA PHE A 205 4.91 11.45 3.58
C PHE A 205 4.25 11.76 2.23
N SER A 206 3.61 10.76 1.61
CA SER A 206 2.90 10.93 0.36
C SER A 206 1.76 11.95 0.48
N LEU A 207 1.04 11.97 1.62
CA LEU A 207 0.00 12.96 1.91
C LEU A 207 0.51 14.41 1.91
N ILE A 208 1.69 14.62 2.49
CA ILE A 208 2.30 15.94 2.58
C ILE A 208 2.71 16.44 1.20
N TYR A 209 3.50 15.64 0.47
CA TYR A 209 4.19 16.08 -0.76
C TYR A 209 3.39 15.88 -2.04
N ILE A 210 2.65 14.79 -2.15
CA ILE A 210 1.93 14.40 -3.38
C ILE A 210 0.46 14.74 -3.29
N GLY A 211 -0.13 14.61 -2.09
CA GLY A 211 -1.58 14.64 -1.89
C GLY A 211 -2.10 13.24 -1.64
N ILE A 212 -3.16 12.82 -2.31
CA ILE A 212 -3.85 11.58 -1.94
C ILE A 212 -2.99 10.36 -2.29
N PRO A 213 -2.57 9.53 -1.30
CA PRO A 213 -1.63 8.45 -1.55
C PRO A 213 -2.29 7.23 -2.21
N GLY A 214 -1.67 6.69 -3.27
CA GLY A 214 -2.12 5.49 -3.98
C GLY A 214 -1.33 4.21 -3.72
N LEU A 215 -0.51 4.14 -2.65
CA LEU A 215 0.35 2.98 -2.33
C LEU A 215 -0.40 1.63 -2.13
N ASN A 216 -1.73 1.66 -2.05
CA ASN A 216 -2.57 0.47 -2.13
C ASN A 216 -3.61 0.66 -3.26
N PRO A 217 -3.51 -0.09 -4.37
CA PRO A 217 -4.41 0.03 -5.53
C PRO A 217 -5.90 -0.04 -5.18
N VAL A 218 -6.28 -0.92 -4.26
CA VAL A 218 -7.69 -1.11 -3.88
C VAL A 218 -8.21 0.05 -3.04
N VAL A 219 -7.35 0.62 -2.19
CA VAL A 219 -7.72 1.81 -1.41
C VAL A 219 -7.81 3.04 -2.32
N ALA A 220 -6.84 3.21 -3.21
CA ALA A 220 -6.82 4.29 -4.20
C ALA A 220 -8.08 4.26 -5.08
N SER A 221 -8.39 3.08 -5.62
CA SER A 221 -9.58 2.89 -6.44
C SER A 221 -10.88 3.01 -5.68
N SER A 222 -10.96 2.54 -4.42
CA SER A 222 -12.17 2.71 -3.61
C SER A 222 -12.58 4.18 -3.54
N ARG A 223 -11.62 5.10 -3.33
CA ARG A 223 -11.86 6.55 -3.25
C ARG A 223 -12.44 7.15 -4.52
N LEU A 224 -12.20 6.54 -5.68
CA LEU A 224 -12.81 6.96 -6.95
C LEU A 224 -14.30 6.60 -7.05
N MET A 225 -14.80 5.65 -6.26
CA MET A 225 -16.21 5.21 -6.32
C MET A 225 -17.22 6.26 -5.84
N GLY A 226 -16.74 7.33 -5.19
CA GLY A 226 -17.54 8.50 -4.84
C GLY A 226 -17.69 9.51 -5.99
N CYS A 227 -17.05 9.31 -7.14
CA CYS A 227 -17.09 10.26 -8.25
C CYS A 227 -18.30 10.04 -9.17
N PRO A 228 -19.04 11.09 -9.55
CA PRO A 228 -20.06 10.98 -10.59
C PRO A 228 -19.42 10.60 -11.93
N GLY A 229 -20.00 9.61 -12.63
CA GLY A 229 -19.53 9.16 -13.94
C GLY A 229 -18.52 8.00 -13.93
N LEU A 230 -18.07 7.54 -12.75
CA LEU A 230 -17.28 6.32 -12.62
C LEU A 230 -18.19 5.18 -12.10
N ASP A 231 -18.48 4.20 -12.94
CA ASP A 231 -19.30 3.03 -12.59
C ASP A 231 -18.46 1.75 -12.43
N LEU A 232 -19.10 0.66 -11.98
CA LEU A 232 -18.43 -0.63 -11.81
C LEU A 232 -17.86 -1.16 -13.14
N GLN A 233 -18.53 -0.84 -14.25
CA GLN A 233 -18.07 -1.20 -15.59
C GLN A 233 -16.76 -0.47 -15.89
N TRP A 234 -16.67 0.85 -15.70
CA TRP A 234 -15.45 1.63 -15.84
C TRP A 234 -14.32 1.09 -14.95
N PHE A 235 -14.62 0.70 -13.71
CA PHE A 235 -13.62 0.12 -12.80
C PHE A 235 -13.07 -1.23 -13.28
N MET A 236 -13.93 -2.08 -13.87
CA MET A 236 -13.55 -3.40 -14.37
C MET A 236 -12.99 -3.33 -15.81
N SER A 237 -13.36 -2.32 -16.60
CA SER A 237 -13.07 -2.20 -18.03
C SER A 237 -11.99 -1.20 -18.39
N THR A 238 -11.69 -0.22 -17.52
CA THR A 238 -10.61 0.72 -17.81
C THR A 238 -9.27 0.15 -17.35
N PRO A 239 -8.23 0.30 -18.20
CA PRO A 239 -6.85 0.07 -17.81
C PRO A 239 -6.40 0.96 -16.65
N GLU A 240 -7.20 1.90 -16.13
CA GLU A 240 -6.88 2.83 -15.04
C GLU A 240 -7.27 2.31 -13.66
N GLY A 241 -8.41 1.63 -13.52
CA GLY A 241 -8.70 0.81 -12.34
C GLY A 241 -7.71 -0.35 -12.22
N PHE A 242 -7.30 -0.87 -13.39
CA PHE A 242 -6.16 -1.75 -13.53
C PHE A 242 -4.82 -1.01 -13.65
N SER A 243 -4.66 0.31 -13.72
CA SER A 243 -3.36 0.93 -14.06
C SER A 243 -2.46 1.00 -12.85
N SER A 244 -3.01 1.14 -11.66
CA SER A 244 -2.23 0.92 -10.44
C SER A 244 -1.81 -0.55 -10.30
N LEU A 245 -2.53 -1.48 -10.94
CA LEU A 245 -2.21 -2.90 -11.01
C LEU A 245 -1.33 -3.26 -12.20
N SER A 246 -1.48 -2.59 -13.35
CA SER A 246 -0.88 -2.85 -14.65
C SER A 246 0.34 -2.00 -14.82
N ALA A 247 0.41 -0.76 -14.31
CA ALA A 247 1.68 -0.09 -14.12
C ALA A 247 2.52 -0.81 -13.07
N PHE A 248 1.92 -1.44 -12.05
CA PHE A 248 2.66 -2.32 -11.15
C PHE A 248 3.03 -3.66 -11.78
N ILE A 249 2.16 -4.33 -12.54
CA ILE A 249 2.44 -5.60 -13.24
C ILE A 249 3.40 -5.38 -14.41
N ASP A 250 3.24 -4.29 -15.16
CA ASP A 250 4.14 -3.86 -16.22
C ASP A 250 5.47 -3.44 -15.60
N ASP A 251 5.53 -2.70 -14.48
CA ASP A 251 6.81 -2.44 -13.77
C ASP A 251 7.41 -3.71 -13.15
N PHE A 252 6.60 -4.66 -12.68
CA PHE A 252 7.07 -5.95 -12.17
C PHE A 252 7.63 -6.82 -13.31
N CYS A 253 7.00 -6.81 -14.48
CA CYS A 253 7.46 -7.46 -15.70
C CYS A 253 8.64 -6.74 -16.36
N LEU A 254 8.73 -5.40 -16.25
CA LEU A 254 9.82 -4.57 -16.77
C LEU A 254 11.07 -4.69 -15.89
N PHE A 255 10.92 -4.88 -14.57
CA PHE A 255 12.05 -5.17 -13.66
C PHE A 255 12.45 -6.65 -13.61
N TYR A 256 11.54 -7.59 -13.88
CA TYR A 256 11.81 -9.03 -13.78
C TYR A 256 11.45 -9.82 -15.05
N GLY A 257 11.91 -9.42 -16.24
CA GLY A 257 11.70 -10.18 -17.48
C GLY A 257 12.14 -11.66 -17.40
N PHE A 258 11.31 -12.53 -16.82
CA PHE A 258 11.67 -13.90 -16.45
C PHE A 258 10.44 -14.83 -16.49
N ASN A 259 10.67 -16.00 -17.07
CA ASN A 259 9.80 -17.17 -16.97
C ASN A 259 9.97 -17.81 -15.56
N PRO A 260 8.95 -17.81 -14.68
CA PRO A 260 9.09 -18.18 -13.27
C PRO A 260 9.31 -19.69 -13.01
N SER A 261 9.03 -20.53 -14.00
CA SER A 261 8.98 -22.00 -13.83
C SER A 261 10.36 -22.65 -13.68
N GLU A 262 11.42 -22.08 -14.26
CA GLU A 262 12.75 -22.71 -14.28
C GLU A 262 13.64 -22.38 -13.07
N ARG A 263 13.36 -21.32 -12.30
CA ARG A 263 14.30 -20.83 -11.26
C ARG A 263 13.82 -20.91 -9.82
N ALA A 264 12.59 -21.34 -9.56
CA ALA A 264 12.08 -21.53 -8.21
C ALA A 264 12.79 -22.65 -7.42
N ARG A 265 13.69 -23.44 -8.04
CA ARG A 265 14.44 -24.52 -7.38
C ARG A 265 15.79 -24.13 -6.79
N SER A 266 16.39 -22.97 -7.09
CA SER A 266 17.85 -22.84 -6.85
C SER A 266 18.38 -21.76 -5.89
N PHE A 267 17.71 -20.65 -5.56
CA PHE A 267 18.41 -19.61 -4.76
C PHE A 267 17.57 -18.88 -3.72
N GLY A 268 17.97 -19.06 -2.45
CA GLY A 268 17.67 -18.14 -1.35
C GLY A 268 18.57 -16.91 -1.43
N TYR A 269 17.94 -15.74 -1.26
CA TYR A 269 18.52 -14.39 -1.18
C TYR A 269 19.11 -13.81 -2.48
N PHE A 270 18.57 -12.67 -2.92
CA PHE A 270 19.15 -11.86 -4.01
C PHE A 270 19.52 -10.47 -3.51
N SER A 271 20.76 -10.05 -3.78
CA SER A 271 21.28 -8.69 -3.62
C SER A 271 21.23 -7.97 -4.97
N LEU A 272 20.92 -6.66 -4.98
CA LEU A 272 20.87 -5.80 -6.18
C LEU A 272 22.14 -5.90 -7.05
N TYR A 273 23.28 -6.22 -6.42
CA TYR A 273 24.56 -6.45 -7.11
C TYR A 273 24.56 -7.71 -8.00
N GLU A 274 23.99 -8.82 -7.54
CA GLU A 274 23.91 -10.07 -8.32
C GLU A 274 22.87 -9.95 -9.47
N PHE A 275 21.89 -9.03 -9.33
CA PHE A 275 20.96 -8.67 -10.40
C PHE A 275 21.64 -7.89 -11.53
N LEU A 276 22.45 -6.88 -11.17
CA LEU A 276 23.24 -6.09 -12.13
C LEU A 276 24.37 -6.90 -12.78
N LYS A 277 24.85 -7.96 -12.13
CA LYS A 277 25.88 -8.89 -12.63
C LYS A 277 25.33 -9.97 -13.57
N SER A 278 24.01 -10.17 -13.65
CA SER A 278 23.44 -11.20 -14.51
C SER A 278 23.77 -10.93 -15.98
N ASP A 279 24.07 -11.98 -16.76
CA ASP A 279 24.42 -11.87 -18.18
C ASP A 279 23.36 -11.15 -19.02
N TYR A 280 22.14 -11.00 -18.48
CA TYR A 280 21.04 -10.27 -19.07
C TYR A 280 21.23 -8.74 -19.07
N MET A 281 21.94 -8.17 -18.07
CA MET A 281 22.11 -6.72 -17.90
C MET A 281 23.40 -6.17 -18.54
N LYS A 282 24.29 -7.05 -19.01
CA LYS A 282 25.51 -6.66 -19.75
C LYS A 282 25.13 -5.89 -21.03
N GLY A 283 25.49 -4.60 -21.07
CA GLY A 283 25.31 -3.72 -22.23
C GLY A 283 23.91 -3.12 -22.40
N ARG A 284 22.97 -3.32 -21.46
CA ARG A 284 21.58 -2.83 -21.60
C ARG A 284 21.20 -1.67 -20.69
N VAL A 285 22.06 -1.33 -19.72
CA VAL A 285 21.83 -0.19 -18.81
C VAL A 285 23.02 0.75 -18.88
N CYS A 286 22.77 1.98 -19.33
CA CYS A 286 23.72 3.09 -19.26
C CYS A 286 23.16 4.14 -18.29
N PHE A 287 23.99 4.61 -17.37
CA PHE A 287 23.64 5.78 -16.56
C PHE A 287 23.98 7.04 -17.34
N LYS A 288 22.98 7.90 -17.52
CA LYS A 288 23.13 9.21 -18.15
C LYS A 288 23.14 10.26 -17.05
N ILE A 289 24.28 10.90 -16.83
CA ILE A 289 24.41 11.99 -15.86
C ILE A 289 24.81 13.25 -16.64
N ASN A 290 24.01 14.30 -16.51
CA ASN A 290 24.30 15.61 -17.09
C ASN A 290 24.91 16.49 -16.00
N PHE A 291 26.15 16.93 -16.21
CA PHE A 291 26.86 17.80 -15.27
C PHE A 291 27.47 18.96 -16.03
N ASN A 292 27.12 20.19 -15.65
CA ASN A 292 27.55 21.44 -16.32
C ASN A 292 27.31 21.49 -17.84
N GLY A 293 26.22 20.87 -18.32
CA GLY A 293 25.86 20.88 -19.75
C GLY A 293 26.62 19.86 -20.59
N GLU A 294 27.57 19.13 -20.01
CA GLU A 294 28.22 17.99 -20.64
C GLU A 294 27.55 16.68 -20.22
N LEU A 295 27.38 15.81 -21.21
CA LEU A 295 26.66 14.56 -21.08
C LEU A 295 27.64 13.41 -20.88
N PHE A 296 27.63 12.81 -19.68
CA PHE A 296 28.46 11.65 -19.38
C PHE A 296 27.61 10.37 -19.42
N LEU A 297 28.02 9.45 -20.28
CA LEU A 297 27.44 8.11 -20.44
C LEU A 297 28.38 7.10 -19.79
N PHE A 298 27.93 6.48 -18.70
CA PHE A 298 28.67 5.41 -18.05
C PHE A 298 28.07 4.06 -18.44
N PRO A 299 28.74 3.25 -19.26
CA PRO A 299 28.37 1.85 -19.44
C PRO A 299 28.67 1.08 -18.14
N LEU A 300 27.72 0.31 -17.64
CA LEU A 300 27.80 -0.41 -16.36
C LEU A 300 28.80 -1.58 -16.34
N ALA A 301 29.67 -1.71 -17.34
CA ALA A 301 30.64 -2.79 -17.45
C ALA A 301 31.85 -2.42 -18.32
N ASP A 302 32.62 -1.41 -17.91
CA ASP A 302 34.03 -1.27 -18.35
C ASP A 302 34.95 -1.92 -17.30
N ASP A 303 36.03 -2.57 -17.75
CA ASP A 303 37.06 -3.18 -16.92
C ASP A 303 37.71 -2.17 -15.93
N ASN A 304 37.68 -0.88 -16.25
CA ASN A 304 38.05 0.18 -15.30
C ASN A 304 37.11 0.26 -14.08
N THR A 305 35.81 0.09 -14.29
CA THR A 305 34.81 0.09 -13.19
C THR A 305 35.00 -1.13 -12.29
N ARG A 306 35.41 -2.26 -12.88
CA ARG A 306 35.77 -3.50 -12.19
C ARG A 306 37.00 -3.33 -11.29
N GLN A 307 38.03 -2.61 -11.73
CA GLN A 307 39.21 -2.32 -10.89
C GLN A 307 38.86 -1.45 -9.68
N ILE A 308 38.07 -0.41 -9.88
CA ILE A 308 37.62 0.48 -8.79
C ILE A 308 36.77 -0.31 -7.77
N PHE A 309 35.86 -1.15 -8.24
CA PHE A 309 35.03 -1.98 -7.36
C PHE A 309 35.86 -3.01 -6.58
N ASN A 310 36.85 -3.64 -7.21
CA ASN A 310 37.74 -4.59 -6.55
C ASN A 310 38.63 -3.92 -5.50
N GLN A 311 39.12 -2.69 -5.75
CA GLN A 311 39.86 -1.91 -4.75
C GLN A 311 38.98 -1.55 -3.55
N ILE A 312 37.71 -1.19 -3.77
CA ILE A 312 36.75 -0.89 -2.71
C ILE A 312 36.41 -2.15 -1.90
N LEU A 313 36.26 -3.31 -2.55
CA LEU A 313 35.97 -4.59 -1.89
C LEU A 313 37.11 -5.03 -0.98
N ILE A 314 38.36 -4.94 -1.46
CA ILE A 314 39.56 -5.23 -0.68
C ILE A 314 39.64 -4.31 0.55
N SER A 315 39.38 -3.01 0.36
CA SER A 315 39.35 -2.05 1.48
C SER A 315 38.25 -2.33 2.50
N TYR A 316 37.11 -2.88 2.07
CA TYR A 316 36.00 -3.22 2.95
C TYR A 316 36.29 -4.48 3.78
N ASP A 317 36.84 -5.52 3.16
CA ASP A 317 37.24 -6.75 3.87
C ASP A 317 38.37 -6.51 4.88
N GLU A 318 39.32 -5.62 4.56
CA GLU A 318 40.34 -5.19 5.50
C GLU A 318 39.75 -4.45 6.72
N ARG A 319 38.70 -3.63 6.53
CA ARG A 319 38.00 -2.97 7.65
C ARG A 319 37.21 -3.96 8.50
N ILE A 320 36.57 -4.96 7.89
CA ILE A 320 35.87 -6.02 8.63
C ILE A 320 36.85 -6.88 9.44
N GLN A 321 38.02 -7.19 8.88
CA GLN A 321 39.08 -7.95 9.57
C GLN A 321 39.68 -7.16 10.74
N ARG A 322 39.86 -5.82 10.60
CA ARG A 322 40.31 -4.96 11.72
C ARG A 322 39.28 -4.84 12.84
N ASN A 323 37.98 -4.83 12.52
CA ASN A 323 36.91 -4.76 13.53
C ASN A 323 36.63 -6.11 14.23
N LYS A 324 37.27 -7.19 13.79
CA LYS A 324 37.17 -8.53 14.40
C LYS A 324 38.39 -8.90 15.26
N ARG A 325 39.41 -8.04 15.34
CA ARG A 325 40.55 -8.16 16.27
C ARG A 325 40.40 -7.15 17.39
#